data_AF-A0A497LQ20-F1
#
_entry.id   AF-A0A497LQ20-F1
#
_cell.length_a   1.000
_cell.length_b   1.000
_cell.length_c   1.000
_cell.angle_alpha   90.00
_cell.angle_beta   90.00
_cell.angle_gamma   90.00
#
_symmetry.space_group_name_H-M   'P 1'
#
loop_
_entity.id
_entity.type
_entity.pdbx_description
1 polymer ?
#
loop_
_entity_poly.entity_id
_entity_poly.type
_entity_poly.pdbx_seq_one_letter_code
_entity_poly.pdbx_strand_id
1 'polypeptide(L)'
;MVINMKKILIIIGILGISLLFAFLIGWRYKKEKTLISETGTVKYIPLEGGFYGIITDKGDRYLPINLPEEFKQDGLKVEFKARLKKIVTIHGWGKPIEILKIRRIAIYHLDVIDLRGKDYKTRLLALSLQGIVNRKEPRLYVLWESKDKFGNPSKEWLKYYESKGWISYGEISIESALKKYRDEIKGFVVYDPNFRHTINIATTMAGLYDILIAHPDFISMLENLGFKMKEDLRGRWKDKYEAYEWQLNNLFPYCSKDVIASAMPVENPMTHKFETWMVRPIRDYVIMKRACALDLIPSEKMPRDYKLLEKYYRGMNPYAIVLGYPFTPA
;
A
#
# COMPACT_ATOMS: atom_id res chain seq x y z
N MET A 1 5.59 80.58 30.92
CA MET A 1 5.75 79.14 31.19
C MET A 1 6.69 78.58 30.13
N VAL A 2 8.00 78.50 30.42
CA VAL A 2 9.01 78.05 29.44
C VAL A 2 8.93 76.54 29.35
N ILE A 3 8.39 76.02 28.26
CA ILE A 3 8.33 74.56 28.04
C ILE A 3 9.77 74.08 27.82
N ASN A 4 10.23 73.17 28.67
CA ASN A 4 11.60 72.67 28.67
C ASN A 4 11.87 71.87 27.39
N MET A 5 12.63 72.47 26.48
CA MET A 5 12.94 71.94 25.14
C MET A 5 13.51 70.52 25.17
N LYS A 6 14.23 70.14 26.24
CA LYS A 6 14.74 68.77 26.46
C LYS A 6 13.61 67.74 26.65
N LYS A 7 12.51 68.09 27.32
CA LYS A 7 11.35 67.19 27.50
C LYS A 7 10.62 66.94 26.18
N ILE A 8 10.51 67.96 25.33
CA ILE A 8 9.90 67.83 23.99
C ILE A 8 10.72 66.87 23.12
N LEU A 9 12.05 67.03 23.10
CA LEU A 9 12.96 66.16 22.34
C LEU A 9 12.88 64.68 22.78
N ILE A 10 12.75 64.41 24.09
CA ILE A 10 12.59 63.04 24.61
C ILE A 10 11.25 62.44 24.19
N ILE A 11 10.16 63.20 24.27
CA ILE A 11 8.82 62.74 23.88
C ILE A 11 8.76 62.43 22.37
N ILE A 12 9.36 63.27 21.52
CA ILE A 12 9.47 63.03 20.07
C ILE A 12 10.29 61.77 19.79
N GLY A 13 11.39 61.55 20.51
CA GLY A 13 12.22 60.34 20.37
C GLY A 13 11.46 59.05 20.72
N ILE A 14 10.68 59.05 21.80
CA ILE A 14 9.87 57.89 22.22
C ILE A 14 8.74 57.60 21.22
N LEU A 15 8.06 58.65 20.72
CA LEU A 15 7.04 58.52 19.66
C LEU A 15 7.64 58.00 18.33
N GLY A 16 8.84 58.43 17.98
CA GLY A 16 9.54 57.95 16.79
C GLY A 16 9.86 56.45 16.87
N ILE A 17 10.33 55.97 18.02
CA ILE A 17 10.66 54.55 18.25
C ILE A 17 9.39 53.69 18.24
N SER A 18 8.29 54.14 18.86
CA SER A 18 7.03 53.38 18.87
C SER A 18 6.38 53.26 17.49
N LEU A 19 6.44 54.32 16.67
CA LEU A 19 6.02 54.30 15.27
C LEU A 19 6.87 53.34 14.42
N LEU A 20 8.19 53.32 14.63
CA LEU A 20 9.10 52.39 13.96
C LEU A 20 8.80 50.93 14.36
N PHE A 21 8.52 50.68 15.64
CA PHE A 21 8.17 49.36 16.14
C PHE A 21 6.81 48.88 15.59
N ALA A 22 5.81 49.76 15.55
CA ALA A 22 4.51 49.47 14.94
C ALA A 22 4.62 49.21 13.43
N PHE A 23 5.49 49.97 12.73
CA PHE A 23 5.78 49.74 11.31
C PHE A 23 6.48 48.39 11.10
N LEU A 24 7.46 48.03 11.92
CA LEU A 24 8.16 46.74 11.85
C LEU A 24 7.21 45.57 12.12
N ILE A 25 6.34 45.68 13.13
CA ILE A 25 5.30 44.68 13.43
C ILE A 25 4.31 44.58 12.26
N GLY A 26 3.79 45.69 11.77
CA GLY A 26 2.86 45.73 10.63
C GLY A 26 3.49 45.19 9.35
N TRP A 27 4.75 45.50 9.08
CA TRP A 27 5.50 44.99 7.94
C TRP A 27 5.74 43.49 8.05
N ARG A 28 6.11 43.00 9.23
CA ARG A 28 6.30 41.56 9.50
C ARG A 28 4.97 40.79 9.39
N TYR A 29 3.89 41.35 9.92
CA TYR A 29 2.53 40.79 9.83
C TYR A 29 2.04 40.70 8.37
N LYS A 30 2.29 41.74 7.56
CA LYS A 30 1.96 41.76 6.12
C LYS A 30 2.80 40.76 5.32
N LYS A 31 4.06 40.55 5.70
CA LYS A 31 4.97 39.57 5.08
C LYS A 31 4.52 38.13 5.36
N GLU A 32 4.08 37.84 6.59
CA GLU A 32 3.54 36.53 6.99
C GLU A 32 2.25 36.15 6.25
N LYS A 33 1.34 37.11 6.02
CA LYS A 33 0.07 36.86 5.29
C LYS A 33 0.22 36.47 3.82
N THR A 34 1.41 36.61 3.23
CA THR A 34 1.68 36.25 1.82
C THR A 34 2.44 34.95 1.65
N LEU A 35 2.88 34.34 2.76
CA LEU A 35 3.60 33.08 2.77
C LEU A 35 2.61 31.93 2.92
N ILE A 36 2.77 30.91 2.10
CA ILE A 36 2.03 29.65 2.19
C ILE A 36 3.02 28.51 2.37
N SER A 37 2.58 27.47 3.09
CA SER A 37 3.32 26.22 3.28
C SER A 37 2.34 25.08 3.15
N GLU A 38 2.39 24.36 2.03
CA GLU A 38 1.38 23.35 1.68
C GLU A 38 2.02 22.13 1.01
N THR A 39 1.24 21.05 0.94
CA THR A 39 1.53 19.87 0.12
C THR A 39 0.71 19.93 -1.16
N GLY A 40 1.30 19.47 -2.26
CA GLY A 40 0.60 19.40 -3.53
C GLY A 40 1.25 18.46 -4.53
N THR A 41 0.63 18.38 -5.69
CA THR A 41 1.07 17.54 -6.80
C THR A 41 1.41 18.46 -7.97
N VAL A 42 2.62 18.33 -8.50
CA VAL A 42 3.01 18.99 -9.74
C VAL A 42 2.22 18.36 -10.88
N LYS A 43 1.60 19.21 -11.71
CA LYS A 43 0.78 18.80 -12.85
C LYS A 43 1.18 19.55 -14.10
N TYR A 44 1.35 18.81 -15.20
CA TYR A 44 1.46 19.40 -16.52
C TYR A 44 0.08 19.82 -17.00
N ILE A 45 -0.06 21.08 -17.37
CA ILE A 45 -1.30 21.70 -17.82
C ILE A 45 -1.15 21.99 -19.32
N PRO A 46 -1.89 21.31 -20.22
CA PRO A 46 -1.75 21.45 -21.67
C PRO A 46 -2.55 22.67 -22.19
N LEU A 47 -2.35 23.85 -21.59
CA LEU A 47 -2.93 25.11 -22.03
C LEU A 47 -1.82 26.05 -22.50
N GLU A 48 -2.06 26.82 -23.56
CA GLU A 48 -1.16 27.88 -24.04
C GLU A 48 0.31 27.46 -24.21
N GLY A 49 0.56 26.35 -24.90
CA GLY A 49 1.92 25.82 -25.10
C GLY A 49 2.45 24.95 -23.96
N GLY A 50 1.67 24.83 -22.87
CA GLY A 50 1.91 23.87 -21.80
C GLY A 50 2.83 24.39 -20.70
N PHE A 51 2.41 24.22 -19.45
CA PHE A 51 3.18 24.65 -18.29
C PHE A 51 2.97 23.71 -17.10
N TYR A 52 3.78 23.87 -16.06
CA TYR A 52 3.63 23.10 -14.82
C TYR A 52 2.99 23.95 -13.72
N GLY A 53 1.91 23.40 -13.14
CA GLY A 53 1.22 23.94 -11.97
C GLY A 53 1.37 23.04 -10.76
N ILE A 54 0.98 23.54 -9.58
CA ILE A 54 0.84 22.73 -8.36
C ILE A 54 -0.63 22.72 -7.96
N ILE A 55 -1.20 21.52 -7.80
CA ILE A 55 -2.56 21.34 -7.27
C ILE A 55 -2.46 20.72 -5.88
N THR A 56 -3.01 21.38 -4.88
CA THR A 56 -2.94 20.90 -3.48
C THR A 56 -3.96 19.82 -3.20
N ASP A 57 -3.82 19.13 -2.07
CA ASP A 57 -4.76 18.07 -1.65
C ASP A 57 -6.19 18.58 -1.45
N LYS A 58 -6.35 19.89 -1.23
CA LYS A 58 -7.64 20.58 -1.11
C LYS A 58 -8.20 21.07 -2.45
N GLY A 59 -7.44 20.90 -3.54
CA GLY A 59 -7.81 21.35 -4.88
C GLY A 59 -7.41 22.79 -5.21
N ASP A 60 -6.68 23.49 -4.34
CA ASP A 60 -6.14 24.81 -4.67
C ASP A 60 -5.11 24.71 -5.81
N ARG A 61 -5.14 25.68 -6.71
CA ARG A 61 -4.27 25.73 -7.89
C ARG A 61 -3.26 26.85 -7.74
N TYR A 62 -1.99 26.52 -7.89
CA TYR A 62 -0.88 27.47 -7.82
C TYR A 62 -0.03 27.41 -9.08
N LEU A 63 0.30 28.57 -9.61
CA LEU A 63 1.16 28.74 -10.77
C LEU A 63 2.56 29.18 -10.31
N PRO A 64 3.54 28.25 -10.21
CA PRO A 64 4.89 28.60 -9.81
C PRO A 64 5.65 29.30 -10.94
N ILE A 65 6.11 30.52 -10.69
CA ILE A 65 6.88 31.30 -11.68
C ILE A 65 8.36 30.90 -11.75
N ASN A 66 8.84 30.13 -10.78
CA ASN A 66 10.23 29.71 -10.64
C ASN A 66 10.32 28.22 -10.22
N LEU A 67 9.45 27.36 -10.77
CA LEU A 67 9.54 25.92 -10.52
C LEU A 67 10.87 25.37 -11.07
N PRO A 68 11.76 24.80 -10.22
CA PRO A 68 13.02 24.26 -10.70
C PRO A 68 12.81 23.10 -11.67
N GLU A 69 13.71 22.94 -12.64
CA GLU A 69 13.61 21.92 -13.70
C GLU A 69 13.46 20.51 -13.12
N GLU A 70 14.17 20.19 -12.05
CA GLU A 70 14.08 18.87 -11.42
C GLU A 70 12.70 18.58 -10.79
N PHE A 71 11.83 19.58 -10.63
CA PHE A 71 10.46 19.41 -10.16
C PHE A 71 9.43 19.44 -11.29
N LYS A 72 9.81 19.67 -12.55
CA LYS A 72 8.92 19.64 -13.71
C LYS A 72 8.59 18.22 -14.17
N GLN A 73 7.97 17.45 -13.29
CA GLN A 73 7.55 16.08 -13.54
C GLN A 73 6.06 15.95 -13.19
N ASP A 74 5.25 15.52 -14.16
CA ASP A 74 3.81 15.31 -13.91
C ASP A 74 3.60 14.23 -12.84
N GLY A 75 2.73 14.52 -11.89
CA GLY A 75 2.39 13.63 -10.78
C GLY A 75 3.35 13.69 -9.59
N LEU A 76 4.41 14.51 -9.63
CA LEU A 76 5.38 14.59 -8.53
C LEU A 76 4.75 15.23 -7.29
N LYS A 77 4.82 14.54 -6.15
CA LYS A 77 4.33 15.04 -4.87
C LYS A 77 5.40 15.92 -4.19
N VAL A 78 4.98 17.09 -3.75
CA VAL A 78 5.89 18.11 -3.19
C VAL A 78 5.31 18.72 -1.92
N GLU A 79 6.21 19.04 -1.00
CA GLU A 79 5.96 20.01 0.06
C GLU A 79 6.70 21.29 -0.33
N PHE A 80 6.02 22.43 -0.27
CA PHE A 80 6.60 23.71 -0.68
C PHE A 80 6.21 24.83 0.27
N LYS A 81 7.14 25.77 0.42
CA LYS A 81 6.91 27.09 1.01
C LYS A 81 7.06 28.12 -0.09
N ALA A 82 6.05 28.97 -0.27
CA ALA A 82 6.04 29.94 -1.35
C ALA A 82 5.43 31.28 -0.92
N ARG A 83 5.68 32.30 -1.74
CA ARG A 83 5.09 33.64 -1.60
C ARG A 83 4.09 33.89 -2.72
N LEU A 84 2.87 34.29 -2.37
CA LEU A 84 1.87 34.73 -3.33
C LEU A 84 2.35 35.99 -4.08
N LYS A 85 2.19 36.00 -5.39
CA LYS A 85 2.51 37.14 -6.26
C LYS A 85 1.23 37.69 -6.87
N LYS A 86 1.05 39.01 -6.76
CA LYS A 86 -0.05 39.75 -7.39
C LYS A 86 0.38 40.20 -8.79
N ILE A 87 0.55 39.24 -9.69
CA ILE A 87 0.91 39.51 -11.09
C ILE A 87 -0.18 38.93 -12.00
N VAL A 88 -0.34 39.53 -13.17
CA VAL A 88 -1.14 38.95 -14.26
C VAL A 88 -0.25 37.96 -15.00
N THR A 89 -0.76 36.78 -15.29
CA THR A 89 -0.06 35.72 -16.01
C THR A 89 -0.85 35.35 -17.25
N ILE A 90 -0.17 35.01 -18.34
CA ILE A 90 -0.80 34.68 -19.62
C ILE A 90 -1.79 33.50 -19.48
N HIS A 91 -1.45 32.51 -18.65
CA HIS A 91 -2.20 31.26 -18.51
C HIS A 91 -3.59 31.36 -17.88
N GLY A 92 -3.93 32.45 -17.20
CA GLY A 92 -5.22 32.58 -16.50
C GLY A 92 -5.53 31.46 -15.50
N TRP A 93 -4.53 30.69 -15.06
CA TRP A 93 -4.70 29.47 -14.27
C TRP A 93 -3.90 29.54 -12.97
N GLY A 94 -4.57 29.28 -11.85
CA GLY A 94 -3.96 29.22 -10.53
C GLY A 94 -3.49 30.56 -9.98
N LYS A 95 -3.18 30.60 -8.68
CA LYS A 95 -2.62 31.77 -8.01
C LYS A 95 -1.11 31.81 -8.27
N PRO A 96 -0.53 32.89 -8.83
CA PRO A 96 0.90 32.97 -9.07
C PRO A 96 1.70 32.92 -7.76
N ILE A 97 2.72 32.07 -7.70
CA ILE A 97 3.58 31.91 -6.53
C ILE A 97 5.06 31.93 -6.90
N GLU A 98 5.86 32.49 -6.01
CA GLU A 98 7.32 32.34 -6.01
C GLU A 98 7.69 31.32 -4.94
N ILE A 99 8.22 30.18 -5.38
CA ILE A 99 8.71 29.11 -4.52
C ILE A 99 9.94 29.61 -3.78
N LEU A 100 9.92 29.49 -2.45
CA LEU A 100 11.03 29.82 -1.56
C LEU A 100 11.77 28.57 -1.10
N LYS A 101 11.04 27.47 -0.91
CA LYS A 101 11.57 26.15 -0.60
C LYS A 101 10.63 25.11 -1.19
N ILE A 102 11.17 24.07 -1.81
CA ILE A 102 10.40 22.95 -2.31
C ILE A 102 11.21 21.67 -2.10
N ARG A 103 10.53 20.59 -1.72
CA ARG A 103 11.13 19.26 -1.63
C ARG A 103 10.15 18.21 -2.11
N ARG A 104 10.70 17.13 -2.67
CA ARG A 104 9.92 15.94 -3.01
C ARG A 104 9.48 15.27 -1.71
N ILE A 105 8.27 14.75 -1.70
CA ILE A 105 7.78 13.87 -0.64
C ILE A 105 7.25 12.59 -1.27
N ALA A 106 7.42 11.45 -0.59
CA ALA A 106 6.85 10.20 -1.05
C ALA A 106 5.33 10.22 -0.90
N ILE A 107 4.62 9.60 -1.83
CA ILE A 107 3.16 9.43 -1.73
C ILE A 107 2.85 8.39 -0.64
N TYR A 108 3.62 7.30 -0.61
CA TYR A 108 3.48 6.24 0.37
C TYR A 108 4.81 5.91 1.06
N HIS A 109 4.73 5.39 2.28
CA HIS A 109 5.86 4.73 2.94
C HIS A 109 5.60 3.24 3.00
N LEU A 110 6.58 2.44 2.57
CA LEU A 110 6.51 0.98 2.62
C LEU A 110 7.43 0.43 3.71
N ASP A 111 6.87 -0.32 4.64
CA ASP A 111 7.65 -1.25 5.46
C ASP A 111 8.03 -2.46 4.59
N VAL A 112 9.29 -2.88 4.66
CA VAL A 112 9.85 -3.92 3.78
C VAL A 112 10.28 -5.12 4.60
N ILE A 113 9.67 -6.28 4.33
CA ILE A 113 10.07 -7.56 4.93
C ILE A 113 10.89 -8.34 3.91
N ASP A 114 12.10 -8.74 4.29
CA ASP A 114 12.92 -9.61 3.45
C ASP A 114 12.58 -11.10 3.64
N LEU A 115 11.97 -11.69 2.61
CA LEU A 115 11.61 -13.12 2.58
C LEU A 115 12.59 -13.99 1.77
N ARG A 116 13.69 -13.42 1.28
CA ARG A 116 14.73 -14.17 0.58
C ARG A 116 15.38 -15.17 1.54
N GLY A 117 15.49 -16.43 1.12
CA GLY A 117 16.01 -17.51 1.97
C GLY A 117 15.14 -17.91 3.17
N LYS A 118 13.96 -17.30 3.37
CA LYS A 118 13.02 -17.72 4.42
C LYS A 118 12.25 -18.97 4.01
N ASP A 119 11.86 -19.78 4.98
CA ASP A 119 11.08 -20.99 4.75
C ASP A 119 9.64 -20.68 4.29
N TYR A 120 8.91 -21.71 3.88
CA TYR A 120 7.56 -21.56 3.36
C TYR A 120 6.54 -21.11 4.42
N LYS A 121 6.67 -21.58 5.67
CA LYS A 121 5.75 -21.19 6.75
C LYS A 121 5.88 -19.70 7.06
N THR A 122 7.10 -19.16 7.14
CA THR A 122 7.37 -17.74 7.31
C THR A 122 6.82 -16.92 6.15
N ARG A 123 6.97 -17.40 4.91
CA ARG A 123 6.40 -16.74 3.72
C ARG A 123 4.88 -16.65 3.77
N LEU A 124 4.19 -17.74 4.14
CA LEU A 124 2.72 -17.72 4.27
C LEU A 124 2.23 -16.71 5.31
N LEU A 125 2.89 -16.67 6.47
CA LEU A 125 2.58 -15.69 7.51
C LEU A 125 2.73 -14.26 6.99
N ALA A 126 3.87 -13.94 6.38
CA ALA A 126 4.17 -12.60 5.87
C ALA A 126 3.25 -12.18 4.70
N LEU A 127 2.95 -13.09 3.77
CA LEU A 127 2.02 -12.80 2.67
C LEU A 127 0.59 -12.56 3.17
N SER A 128 0.17 -13.28 4.23
CA SER A 128 -1.13 -13.01 4.84
C SER A 128 -1.20 -11.63 5.49
N LEU A 129 -0.12 -11.22 6.19
CA LEU A 129 0.00 -9.87 6.72
C LEU A 129 -0.03 -8.81 5.60
N GLN A 130 0.72 -9.02 4.53
CA GLN A 130 0.77 -8.09 3.40
C GLN A 130 -0.59 -7.90 2.75
N GLY A 131 -1.34 -8.99 2.54
CA GLY A 131 -2.69 -8.92 1.99
C GLY A 131 -3.69 -8.16 2.88
N ILE A 132 -3.56 -8.29 4.21
CA ILE A 132 -4.38 -7.56 5.19
C ILE A 132 -3.99 -6.08 5.22
N VAL A 133 -2.69 -5.77 5.31
CA VAL A 133 -2.18 -4.40 5.42
C VAL A 133 -2.41 -3.60 4.14
N ASN A 134 -2.30 -4.20 2.96
CA ASN A 134 -2.42 -3.49 1.68
C ASN A 134 -3.86 -3.35 1.16
N ARG A 135 -4.88 -3.56 2.00
CA ARG A 135 -6.30 -3.49 1.62
C ARG A 135 -6.73 -2.20 0.94
N LYS A 136 -6.26 -1.07 1.44
CA LYS A 136 -6.69 0.27 0.99
C LYS A 136 -5.58 1.01 0.24
N GLU A 137 -4.34 0.82 0.65
CA GLU A 137 -3.17 1.51 0.13
C GLU A 137 -1.90 0.67 0.37
N PRO A 138 -0.84 0.86 -0.43
CA PRO A 138 0.38 0.08 -0.28
C PRO A 138 1.18 0.56 0.94
N ARG A 139 1.35 -0.33 1.92
CA ARG A 139 2.08 -0.04 3.17
C ARG A 139 3.10 -1.12 3.54
N LEU A 140 2.91 -2.36 3.10
CA LEU A 140 3.85 -3.45 3.33
C LEU A 140 4.32 -4.05 2.01
N TYR A 141 5.62 -4.26 1.87
CA TYR A 141 6.24 -4.87 0.70
C TYR A 141 7.12 -6.04 1.13
N VAL A 142 7.12 -7.12 0.35
CA VAL A 142 8.00 -8.26 0.60
C VAL A 142 9.09 -8.34 -0.47
N LEU A 143 10.34 -8.47 -0.05
CA LEU A 143 11.41 -8.86 -0.97
C LEU A 143 11.33 -10.37 -1.16
N TRP A 144 11.24 -10.76 -2.43
CA TRP A 144 11.11 -12.13 -2.86
C TRP A 144 12.38 -12.61 -3.55
N GLU A 145 12.74 -13.87 -3.39
CA GLU A 145 13.86 -14.42 -4.15
C GLU A 145 13.43 -14.61 -5.61
N SER A 146 14.26 -14.17 -6.55
CA SER A 146 14.27 -14.74 -7.89
C SER A 146 15.66 -15.31 -8.13
N LYS A 147 15.69 -16.51 -8.72
CA LYS A 147 16.91 -17.19 -9.17
C LYS A 147 17.06 -17.11 -10.69
N ASP A 148 16.28 -16.25 -11.35
CA ASP A 148 16.37 -16.09 -12.79
C ASP A 148 17.60 -15.27 -13.21
N LYS A 149 17.91 -15.33 -14.51
CA LYS A 149 19.03 -14.60 -15.12
C LYS A 149 18.87 -13.07 -15.10
N PHE A 150 17.71 -12.55 -14.71
CA PHE A 150 17.36 -11.13 -14.72
C PHE A 150 17.51 -10.47 -13.34
N GLY A 151 18.00 -11.21 -12.34
CA GLY A 151 18.34 -10.68 -11.02
C GLY A 151 17.18 -10.82 -10.03
N ASN A 152 16.90 -9.77 -9.25
CA ASN A 152 15.84 -9.80 -8.24
C ASN A 152 14.75 -8.77 -8.57
N PRO A 153 13.68 -9.18 -9.29
CA PRO A 153 12.61 -8.27 -9.69
C PRO A 153 11.99 -7.50 -8.52
N SER A 154 11.80 -8.13 -7.35
CA SER A 154 11.20 -7.44 -6.20
C SER A 154 12.05 -6.26 -5.71
N LYS A 155 13.38 -6.42 -5.71
CA LYS A 155 14.31 -5.34 -5.35
C LYS A 155 14.34 -4.25 -6.42
N GLU A 156 14.34 -4.63 -7.69
CA GLU A 156 14.40 -3.65 -8.79
C GLU A 156 13.10 -2.85 -8.93
N TRP A 157 11.92 -3.45 -8.71
CA TRP A 157 10.66 -2.72 -8.64
C TRP A 157 10.63 -1.71 -7.49
N LEU A 158 11.13 -2.10 -6.31
CA LEU A 158 11.18 -1.22 -5.14
C LEU A 158 12.04 0.03 -5.41
N LYS A 159 13.24 -0.14 -5.98
CA LYS A 159 14.11 0.97 -6.41
C LYS A 159 13.44 1.82 -7.49
N TYR A 160 12.77 1.19 -8.46
CA TYR A 160 12.08 1.91 -9.52
C TYR A 160 10.98 2.81 -8.96
N TYR A 161 10.12 2.31 -8.07
CA TYR A 161 9.06 3.10 -7.45
C TYR A 161 9.59 4.25 -6.59
N GLU A 162 10.69 4.02 -5.86
CA GLU A 162 11.38 5.08 -5.10
C GLU A 162 11.95 6.15 -6.05
N SER A 163 12.57 5.75 -7.16
CA SER A 163 13.13 6.69 -8.16
C SER A 163 12.08 7.61 -8.78
N LYS A 164 10.81 7.17 -8.82
CA LYS A 164 9.67 7.97 -9.28
C LYS A 164 9.14 8.93 -8.22
N GLY A 165 9.63 8.85 -6.98
CA GLY A 165 9.11 9.60 -5.84
C GLY A 165 7.73 9.10 -5.38
N TRP A 166 7.29 7.93 -5.85
CA TRP A 166 5.99 7.38 -5.47
C TRP A 166 6.02 6.80 -4.06
N ILE A 167 7.16 6.24 -3.66
CA ILE A 167 7.34 5.62 -2.35
C ILE A 167 8.62 6.10 -1.67
N SER A 168 8.64 5.94 -0.35
CA SER A 168 9.84 5.75 0.47
C SER A 168 9.73 4.39 1.13
N TYR A 169 10.83 3.79 1.58
CA TYR A 169 10.74 2.50 2.25
C TYR A 169 11.80 2.29 3.33
N GLY A 170 11.51 1.38 4.27
CA GLY A 170 12.42 0.98 5.33
C GLY A 170 12.24 -0.50 5.69
N GLU A 171 13.32 -1.18 6.06
CA GLU A 171 13.25 -2.59 6.44
C GLU A 171 12.59 -2.77 7.82
N ILE A 172 11.79 -3.83 7.96
CA ILE A 172 11.15 -4.22 9.21
C ILE A 172 11.23 -5.74 9.39
N SER A 173 11.37 -6.20 10.64
CA SER A 173 11.22 -7.63 10.96
C SER A 173 9.74 -8.02 10.94
N ILE A 174 9.46 -9.32 10.72
CA ILE A 174 8.08 -9.83 10.75
C ILE A 174 7.44 -9.56 12.12
N GLU A 175 8.16 -9.78 13.22
CA GLU A 175 7.63 -9.54 14.57
C GLU A 175 7.30 -8.06 14.81
N SER A 176 8.17 -7.15 14.38
CA SER A 176 7.91 -5.70 14.48
C SER A 176 6.73 -5.29 13.58
N ALA A 177 6.60 -5.86 12.39
CA ALA A 177 5.46 -5.60 11.51
C ALA A 177 4.14 -6.10 12.13
N LEU A 178 4.13 -7.31 12.71
CA LEU A 178 2.98 -7.85 13.44
C LEU A 178 2.56 -6.93 14.60
N LYS A 179 3.52 -6.38 15.34
CA LYS A 179 3.24 -5.39 16.40
C LYS A 179 2.69 -4.08 15.82
N LYS A 180 3.31 -3.56 14.75
CA LYS A 180 2.94 -2.30 14.09
C LYS A 180 1.51 -2.30 13.55
N TYR A 181 1.09 -3.41 12.92
CA TYR A 181 -0.23 -3.54 12.28
C TYR A 181 -1.24 -4.34 13.11
N ARG A 182 -1.02 -4.46 14.43
CA ARG A 182 -1.83 -5.29 15.32
C ARG A 182 -3.33 -5.02 15.20
N ASP A 183 -3.74 -3.75 15.11
CA ASP A 183 -5.15 -3.35 15.13
C ASP A 183 -5.93 -3.81 13.89
N GLU A 184 -5.21 -4.12 12.80
CA GLU A 184 -5.78 -4.61 11.54
C GLU A 184 -5.92 -6.13 11.52
N ILE A 185 -5.20 -6.85 12.40
CA ILE A 185 -5.19 -8.31 12.48
C ILE A 185 -6.23 -8.77 13.50
N LYS A 186 -7.18 -9.62 13.08
CA LYS A 186 -8.27 -10.10 13.95
C LYS A 186 -7.99 -11.45 14.61
N GLY A 187 -6.85 -12.07 14.33
CA GLY A 187 -6.42 -13.35 14.87
C GLY A 187 -5.61 -14.14 13.84
N PHE A 188 -5.58 -15.46 13.99
CA PHE A 188 -4.92 -16.35 13.04
C PHE A 188 -5.68 -17.66 12.84
N VAL A 189 -5.49 -18.28 11.68
CA VAL A 189 -5.93 -19.63 11.34
C VAL A 189 -4.73 -20.55 11.21
N VAL A 190 -4.80 -21.71 11.84
CA VAL A 190 -3.76 -22.74 11.72
C VAL A 190 -4.11 -23.66 10.56
N TYR A 191 -3.21 -23.76 9.57
CA TYR A 191 -3.35 -24.74 8.49
C TYR A 191 -2.75 -26.09 8.88
N ASP A 192 -3.13 -27.14 8.16
CA ASP A 192 -2.57 -28.48 8.31
C ASP A 192 -1.33 -28.69 7.40
N PRO A 193 -0.12 -28.85 7.95
CA PRO A 193 1.06 -29.11 7.15
C PRO A 193 1.03 -30.47 6.42
N ASN A 194 0.31 -31.45 6.97
CA ASN A 194 0.16 -32.80 6.39
C ASN A 194 -0.96 -32.86 5.34
N PHE A 195 -1.83 -31.85 5.30
CA PHE A 195 -2.88 -31.73 4.30
C PHE A 195 -2.93 -30.32 3.73
N ARG A 196 -2.08 -30.09 2.71
CA ARG A 196 -1.70 -28.75 2.23
C ARG A 196 -2.82 -27.97 1.55
N HIS A 197 -3.90 -28.63 1.14
CA HIS A 197 -5.12 -27.96 0.64
C HIS A 197 -5.74 -27.00 1.67
N THR A 198 -5.51 -27.23 2.95
CA THR A 198 -5.88 -26.29 4.03
C THR A 198 -5.20 -24.93 3.92
N ILE A 199 -4.04 -24.81 3.24
CA ILE A 199 -3.39 -23.51 3.00
C ILE A 199 -4.27 -22.62 2.11
N ASN A 200 -4.94 -23.18 1.11
CA ASN A 200 -5.85 -22.42 0.25
C ASN A 200 -7.11 -21.99 1.03
N ILE A 201 -7.65 -22.87 1.88
CA ILE A 201 -8.76 -22.53 2.77
C ILE A 201 -8.35 -21.42 3.75
N ALA A 202 -7.18 -21.54 4.39
CA ALA A 202 -6.63 -20.51 5.26
C ALA A 202 -6.39 -19.19 4.50
N THR A 203 -5.99 -19.23 3.23
CA THR A 203 -5.87 -18.03 2.37
C THR A 203 -7.23 -17.36 2.17
N THR A 204 -8.28 -18.12 1.85
CA THR A 204 -9.65 -17.60 1.75
C THR A 204 -10.11 -16.98 3.08
N MET A 205 -9.89 -17.66 4.21
CA MET A 205 -10.28 -17.19 5.53
C MET A 205 -9.52 -15.93 5.96
N ALA A 206 -8.22 -15.85 5.65
CA ALA A 206 -7.42 -14.65 5.85
C ALA A 206 -8.01 -13.45 5.09
N GLY A 207 -8.48 -13.68 3.87
CA GLY A 207 -9.20 -12.68 3.08
C GLY A 207 -10.57 -12.30 3.65
N LEU A 208 -11.33 -13.22 4.24
CA LEU A 208 -12.67 -12.90 4.75
C LEU A 208 -12.65 -12.25 6.14
N TYR A 209 -11.74 -12.69 7.00
CA TYR A 209 -11.77 -12.39 8.42
C TYR A 209 -10.60 -11.53 8.89
N ASP A 210 -9.71 -11.11 7.98
CA ASP A 210 -8.50 -10.35 8.27
C ASP A 210 -7.65 -11.04 9.37
N ILE A 211 -7.45 -12.35 9.19
CA ILE A 211 -6.67 -13.22 10.07
C ILE A 211 -5.39 -13.73 9.38
N LEU A 212 -4.34 -13.94 10.17
CA LEU A 212 -3.06 -14.44 9.66
C LEU A 212 -3.11 -15.95 9.35
N ILE A 213 -2.31 -16.38 8.38
CA ILE A 213 -2.07 -17.80 8.11
C ILE A 213 -0.90 -18.28 8.95
N ALA A 214 -1.12 -19.24 9.84
CA ALA A 214 -0.11 -19.73 10.76
C ALA A 214 0.19 -21.22 10.55
N HIS A 215 1.49 -21.56 10.55
CA HIS A 215 1.93 -22.94 10.78
C HIS A 215 1.82 -23.25 12.29
N PRO A 216 1.62 -24.51 12.71
CA PRO A 216 1.55 -24.89 14.13
C PRO A 216 2.68 -24.34 15.00
N ASP A 217 3.93 -24.32 14.50
CA ASP A 217 5.09 -23.75 15.19
C ASP A 217 4.97 -22.26 15.57
N PHE A 218 4.06 -21.50 14.93
CA PHE A 218 3.87 -20.08 15.22
C PHE A 218 2.76 -19.81 16.24
N ILE A 219 2.04 -20.83 16.71
CA ILE A 219 0.92 -20.66 17.66
C ILE A 219 1.38 -19.90 18.91
N SER A 220 2.38 -20.43 19.63
CA SER A 220 2.86 -19.81 20.87
C SER A 220 3.40 -18.38 20.64
N MET A 221 4.09 -18.14 19.53
CA MET A 221 4.60 -16.80 19.20
C MET A 221 3.46 -15.81 18.96
N LEU A 222 2.42 -16.20 18.21
CA LEU A 222 1.28 -15.33 17.90
C LEU A 222 0.40 -15.08 19.12
N GLU A 223 0.19 -16.09 19.97
CA GLU A 223 -0.56 -15.95 21.22
C GLU A 223 0.16 -15.03 22.21
N ASN A 224 1.49 -15.15 22.35
CA ASN A 224 2.30 -14.24 23.17
C ASN A 224 2.27 -12.80 22.64
N LEU A 225 2.07 -12.60 21.33
CA LEU A 225 1.85 -11.28 20.73
C LEU A 225 0.42 -10.75 20.92
N GLY A 226 -0.47 -11.54 21.52
CA GLY A 226 -1.87 -11.19 21.83
C GLY A 226 -2.87 -11.55 20.74
N PHE A 227 -2.47 -12.26 19.69
CA PHE A 227 -3.39 -12.71 18.64
C PHE A 227 -4.11 -13.99 19.09
N LYS A 228 -5.42 -14.06 18.86
CA LYS A 228 -6.22 -15.24 19.18
C LYS A 228 -6.24 -16.21 18.00
N MET A 229 -6.07 -17.50 18.27
CA MET A 229 -6.43 -18.54 17.30
C MET A 229 -7.92 -18.47 17.05
N LYS A 230 -8.32 -18.28 15.80
CA LYS A 230 -9.73 -18.23 15.39
C LYS A 230 -10.22 -19.58 14.92
N GLU A 231 -9.37 -20.29 14.18
CA GLU A 231 -9.71 -21.55 13.52
C GLU A 231 -8.47 -22.45 13.46
N ASP A 232 -8.71 -23.74 13.58
CA ASP A 232 -7.71 -24.79 13.43
C ASP A 232 -8.18 -25.77 12.36
N LEU A 233 -7.44 -25.85 11.24
CA LEU A 233 -7.83 -26.65 10.09
C LEU A 233 -7.25 -28.07 10.11
N ARG A 234 -6.45 -28.41 11.12
CA ARG A 234 -5.78 -29.72 11.22
C ARG A 234 -6.77 -30.86 11.36
N GLY A 235 -6.58 -31.91 10.56
CA GLY A 235 -7.38 -33.14 10.62
C GLY A 235 -8.87 -32.99 10.30
N ARG A 236 -9.31 -31.86 9.70
CA ARG A 236 -10.74 -31.59 9.46
C ARG A 236 -11.36 -32.39 8.32
N TRP A 237 -10.56 -32.78 7.32
CA TRP A 237 -11.05 -33.36 6.08
C TRP A 237 -10.16 -34.52 5.64
N LYS A 238 -10.78 -35.49 4.96
CA LYS A 238 -10.09 -36.69 4.46
C LYS A 238 -9.39 -36.45 3.14
N ASP A 239 -9.99 -35.63 2.29
CA ASP A 239 -9.47 -35.32 0.96
C ASP A 239 -9.78 -33.87 0.54
N LYS A 240 -9.18 -33.44 -0.57
CA LYS A 240 -9.35 -32.07 -1.10
C LYS A 240 -10.78 -31.76 -1.52
N TYR A 241 -11.57 -32.76 -1.89
CA TYR A 241 -12.93 -32.55 -2.36
C TYR A 241 -13.86 -32.24 -1.20
N GLU A 242 -13.75 -32.97 -0.09
CA GLU A 242 -14.47 -32.66 1.15
C GLU A 242 -14.13 -31.25 1.65
N ALA A 243 -12.84 -30.90 1.62
CA ALA A 243 -12.35 -29.59 2.05
C ALA A 243 -12.88 -28.45 1.16
N TYR A 244 -12.84 -28.61 -0.16
CA TYR A 244 -13.33 -27.59 -1.09
C TYR A 244 -14.85 -27.56 -1.21
N GLU A 245 -15.58 -28.66 -1.07
CA GLU A 245 -17.04 -28.63 -0.94
C GLU A 245 -17.47 -27.90 0.34
N TRP A 246 -16.76 -28.12 1.45
CA TRP A 246 -16.99 -27.33 2.67
C TRP A 246 -16.72 -25.84 2.42
N GLN A 247 -15.60 -25.48 1.78
CA GLN A 247 -15.30 -24.08 1.45
C GLN A 247 -16.37 -23.47 0.53
N LEU A 248 -16.85 -24.20 -0.48
CA LEU A 248 -17.89 -23.77 -1.42
C LEU A 248 -19.18 -23.39 -0.69
N ASN A 249 -19.54 -24.14 0.35
CA ASN A 249 -20.80 -23.92 1.08
C ASN A 249 -20.66 -22.87 2.20
N ASN A 250 -19.49 -22.79 2.86
CA ASN A 250 -19.33 -22.03 4.10
C ASN A 250 -18.56 -20.72 3.94
N LEU A 251 -17.65 -20.63 2.97
CA LEU A 251 -16.78 -19.45 2.80
C LEU A 251 -17.03 -18.73 1.46
N PHE A 252 -17.18 -19.49 0.39
CA PHE A 252 -17.34 -18.94 -0.96
C PHE A 252 -18.50 -17.96 -1.11
N PRO A 253 -19.68 -18.12 -0.45
CA PRO A 253 -20.76 -17.14 -0.55
C PRO A 253 -20.37 -15.72 -0.13
N TYR A 254 -19.36 -15.59 0.74
CA TYR A 254 -18.86 -14.31 1.26
C TYR A 254 -17.62 -13.78 0.51
N CYS A 255 -17.05 -14.57 -0.40
CA CYS A 255 -15.90 -14.18 -1.20
C CYS A 255 -16.28 -13.20 -2.30
N SER A 256 -15.29 -12.45 -2.80
CA SER A 256 -15.43 -11.69 -4.03
C SER A 256 -15.91 -12.59 -5.18
N LYS A 257 -16.85 -12.07 -5.97
CA LYS A 257 -17.36 -12.71 -7.18
C LYS A 257 -16.76 -12.16 -8.46
N ASP A 258 -15.81 -11.23 -8.35
CA ASP A 258 -15.11 -10.61 -9.48
C ASP A 258 -13.73 -11.21 -9.71
N VAL A 259 -13.20 -11.97 -8.74
CA VAL A 259 -11.91 -12.64 -8.85
C VAL A 259 -11.87 -13.94 -8.05
N ILE A 260 -11.31 -14.98 -8.65
CA ILE A 260 -11.07 -16.29 -8.03
C ILE A 260 -9.65 -16.76 -8.32
N ALA A 261 -8.97 -17.29 -7.31
CA ALA A 261 -7.62 -17.83 -7.45
C ALA A 261 -7.70 -19.36 -7.57
N SER A 262 -7.95 -19.81 -8.80
CA SER A 262 -8.26 -21.22 -9.09
C SER A 262 -7.03 -22.11 -9.30
N ALA A 263 -5.89 -21.51 -9.62
CA ALA A 263 -4.66 -22.25 -9.89
C ALA A 263 -3.60 -21.92 -8.83
N MET A 264 -3.91 -22.29 -7.59
CA MET A 264 -3.05 -22.14 -6.43
C MET A 264 -2.52 -23.50 -5.98
N PRO A 265 -1.62 -24.16 -6.75
CA PRO A 265 -1.16 -25.50 -6.43
C PRO A 265 -0.49 -25.54 -5.07
N VAL A 266 -0.86 -26.53 -4.28
CA VAL A 266 -0.23 -26.80 -2.98
C VAL A 266 0.45 -28.16 -2.93
N GLU A 267 0.19 -29.01 -3.92
CA GLU A 267 0.82 -30.29 -4.17
C GLU A 267 0.87 -30.60 -5.68
N ASN A 268 1.75 -31.51 -6.07
CA ASN A 268 1.82 -32.04 -7.44
C ASN A 268 0.59 -32.93 -7.68
N PRO A 269 -0.16 -32.76 -8.78
CA PRO A 269 -1.40 -33.50 -8.99
C PRO A 269 -1.21 -35.01 -9.25
N MET A 270 0.01 -35.46 -9.55
CA MET A 270 0.34 -36.88 -9.74
C MET A 270 1.05 -37.46 -8.53
N THR A 271 2.06 -36.76 -7.99
CA THR A 271 2.90 -37.30 -6.92
C THR A 271 2.40 -36.94 -5.52
N HIS A 272 1.46 -35.99 -5.41
CA HIS A 272 1.00 -35.38 -4.17
C HIS A 272 2.13 -34.78 -3.31
N LYS A 273 3.32 -34.56 -3.90
CA LYS A 273 4.46 -33.95 -3.23
C LYS A 273 4.46 -32.45 -3.43
N PHE A 274 4.99 -31.75 -2.43
CA PHE A 274 5.24 -30.32 -2.55
C PHE A 274 6.56 -30.06 -3.28
N GLU A 275 6.56 -29.06 -4.16
CA GLU A 275 7.74 -28.58 -4.87
C GLU A 275 7.86 -27.06 -4.72
N THR A 276 9.08 -26.54 -4.72
CA THR A 276 9.37 -25.13 -4.42
C THR A 276 8.73 -24.14 -5.40
N TRP A 277 8.51 -24.54 -6.66
CA TRP A 277 7.82 -23.71 -7.66
C TRP A 277 6.33 -23.49 -7.36
N MET A 278 5.74 -24.28 -6.44
CA MET A 278 4.36 -24.12 -5.99
C MET A 278 4.20 -22.99 -4.96
N VAL A 279 5.29 -22.40 -4.46
CA VAL A 279 5.21 -21.23 -3.60
C VAL A 279 4.71 -20.05 -4.41
N ARG A 280 3.49 -19.58 -4.11
CA ARG A 280 2.84 -18.49 -4.84
C ARG A 280 2.93 -17.17 -4.06
N PRO A 281 3.72 -16.18 -4.50
CA PRO A 281 3.74 -14.87 -3.85
C PRO A 281 2.40 -14.15 -3.96
N ILE A 282 1.60 -14.40 -5.01
CA ILE A 282 0.30 -13.74 -5.27
C ILE A 282 -0.77 -13.93 -4.17
N ARG A 283 -0.51 -14.75 -3.13
CA ARG A 283 -1.46 -14.97 -2.02
C ARG A 283 -1.83 -13.67 -1.30
N ASP A 284 -0.91 -12.72 -1.21
CA ASP A 284 -1.18 -11.38 -0.66
C ASP A 284 -2.31 -10.69 -1.42
N TYR A 285 -2.28 -10.71 -2.76
CA TYR A 285 -3.30 -10.12 -3.61
C TYR A 285 -4.64 -10.86 -3.50
N VAL A 286 -4.62 -12.20 -3.43
CA VAL A 286 -5.82 -13.03 -3.22
C VAL A 286 -6.51 -12.66 -1.91
N ILE A 287 -5.74 -12.52 -0.84
CA ILE A 287 -6.22 -12.09 0.48
C ILE A 287 -6.77 -10.67 0.37
N MET A 288 -6.00 -9.72 -0.18
CA MET A 288 -6.38 -8.32 -0.38
C MET A 288 -7.69 -8.16 -1.19
N LYS A 289 -7.98 -9.06 -2.12
CA LYS A 289 -9.22 -9.06 -2.90
C LYS A 289 -10.39 -9.84 -2.29
N ARG A 290 -10.20 -10.50 -1.14
CA ARG A 290 -11.18 -11.44 -0.55
C ARG A 290 -11.58 -12.53 -1.56
N ALA A 291 -10.63 -12.93 -2.39
CA ALA A 291 -10.85 -13.92 -3.42
C ALA A 291 -10.81 -15.33 -2.81
N CYS A 292 -11.63 -16.23 -3.35
CA CYS A 292 -11.54 -17.63 -2.99
C CYS A 292 -10.28 -18.26 -3.61
N ALA A 293 -9.52 -19.01 -2.81
CA ALA A 293 -8.35 -19.75 -3.26
C ALA A 293 -8.65 -21.25 -3.31
N LEU A 294 -8.24 -21.92 -4.39
CA LEU A 294 -8.42 -23.37 -4.56
C LEU A 294 -7.37 -23.96 -5.50
N ASP A 295 -7.27 -25.29 -5.45
CA ASP A 295 -6.36 -26.10 -6.26
C ASP A 295 -7.18 -27.20 -6.94
N LEU A 296 -7.90 -26.81 -7.99
CA LEU A 296 -8.71 -27.69 -8.83
C LEU A 296 -8.30 -27.48 -10.28
N ILE A 297 -8.04 -28.58 -10.98
CA ILE A 297 -7.56 -28.56 -12.36
C ILE A 297 -8.75 -28.49 -13.34
N PRO A 298 -8.81 -27.49 -14.23
CA PRO A 298 -9.85 -27.36 -15.26
C PRO A 298 -9.56 -28.31 -16.44
N SER A 299 -9.47 -29.61 -16.18
CA SER A 299 -9.19 -30.62 -17.21
C SER A 299 -10.18 -31.77 -17.12
N GLU A 300 -10.72 -32.20 -18.27
CA GLU A 300 -11.61 -33.37 -18.36
C GLU A 300 -10.91 -34.66 -17.92
N LYS A 301 -9.56 -34.71 -17.97
CA LYS A 301 -8.75 -35.80 -17.42
C LYS A 301 -8.84 -35.90 -15.89
N MET A 302 -9.31 -34.84 -15.22
CA MET A 302 -9.52 -34.75 -13.77
C MET A 302 -11.02 -34.46 -13.49
N PRO A 303 -11.92 -35.43 -13.73
CA PRO A 303 -13.37 -35.16 -13.76
C PRO A 303 -13.96 -34.70 -12.43
N ARG A 304 -13.38 -35.10 -11.29
CA ARG A 304 -13.84 -34.62 -9.97
C ARG A 304 -13.46 -33.15 -9.76
N ASP A 305 -12.24 -32.76 -10.12
CA ASP A 305 -11.78 -31.36 -10.06
C ASP A 305 -12.64 -30.48 -10.96
N TYR A 306 -12.82 -30.90 -12.22
CA TYR A 306 -13.59 -30.17 -13.22
C TYR A 306 -15.02 -29.89 -12.74
N LYS A 307 -15.73 -30.92 -12.27
CA LYS A 307 -17.12 -30.78 -11.78
C LYS A 307 -17.23 -29.86 -10.56
N LEU A 308 -16.28 -29.93 -9.63
CA LEU A 308 -16.31 -29.06 -8.45
C LEU A 308 -15.97 -27.62 -8.83
N LEU A 309 -14.99 -27.43 -9.72
CA LEU A 309 -14.60 -26.11 -10.21
C LEU A 309 -15.73 -25.42 -10.99
N GLU A 310 -16.48 -26.18 -11.77
CA GLU A 310 -17.67 -25.68 -12.46
C GLU A 310 -18.69 -25.07 -11.47
N LYS A 311 -18.91 -25.71 -10.31
CA LYS A 311 -19.80 -25.16 -9.26
C LYS A 311 -19.30 -23.81 -8.75
N TYR A 312 -18.00 -23.66 -8.55
CA TYR A 312 -17.40 -22.38 -8.17
C TYR A 312 -17.60 -21.32 -9.25
N TYR A 313 -17.28 -21.64 -10.51
CA TYR A 313 -17.37 -20.69 -11.62
C TYR A 313 -18.81 -20.25 -11.91
N ARG A 314 -19.79 -21.13 -11.75
CA ARG A 314 -21.22 -20.77 -11.84
C ARG A 314 -21.65 -19.73 -10.80
N GLY A 315 -20.94 -19.64 -9.68
CA GLY A 315 -21.20 -18.64 -8.64
C GLY A 315 -20.38 -17.35 -8.78
N MET A 316 -19.64 -17.16 -9.88
CA MET A 316 -18.89 -15.93 -10.18
C MET A 316 -19.70 -14.98 -11.08
N ASN A 317 -19.37 -13.69 -11.03
CA ASN A 317 -19.97 -12.69 -11.91
C ASN A 317 -19.49 -12.87 -13.36
N PRO A 318 -20.29 -12.44 -14.36
CA PRO A 318 -19.80 -12.28 -15.72
C PRO A 318 -18.52 -11.43 -15.76
N TYR A 319 -17.55 -11.84 -16.57
CA TYR A 319 -16.23 -11.20 -16.71
C TYR A 319 -15.33 -11.23 -15.46
N ALA A 320 -15.65 -12.07 -14.47
CA ALA A 320 -14.75 -12.32 -13.35
C ALA A 320 -13.36 -12.82 -13.81
N ILE A 321 -12.32 -12.42 -13.08
CA ILE A 321 -10.94 -12.75 -13.39
C ILE A 321 -10.56 -14.05 -12.67
N VAL A 322 -9.99 -15.00 -13.42
CA VAL A 322 -9.36 -16.20 -12.86
C VAL A 322 -7.87 -15.94 -12.70
N LEU A 323 -7.38 -15.98 -11.47
CA LEU A 323 -5.95 -15.87 -11.15
C LEU A 323 -5.29 -17.24 -11.01
N GLY A 324 -4.04 -17.27 -11.47
CA GLY A 324 -3.13 -18.40 -11.36
C GLY A 324 -2.65 -18.88 -12.74
N TYR A 325 -1.83 -19.92 -12.75
CA TYR A 325 -1.32 -20.47 -14.01
C TYR A 325 -2.34 -21.41 -14.63
N PRO A 326 -2.63 -21.33 -15.93
CA PRO A 326 -3.37 -22.37 -16.61
C PRO A 326 -2.49 -23.62 -16.63
N PHE A 327 -2.54 -24.44 -15.58
CA PHE A 327 -1.87 -25.73 -15.61
C PHE A 327 -2.69 -26.62 -16.55
N THR A 328 -2.31 -26.58 -17.82
CA THR A 328 -2.60 -27.63 -18.78
C THR A 328 -1.38 -28.56 -18.70
N PRO A 329 -1.48 -29.74 -18.05
CA PRO A 329 -0.44 -30.74 -18.24
C PRO A 329 -0.43 -31.05 -19.74
N ALA A 330 0.66 -30.66 -20.41
CA ALA A 330 0.97 -31.09 -21.76
C ALA A 330 1.06 -32.62 -21.80
#